data_AF-W1WWM1-F1
#
_entry.id   AF-W1WWM1-F1
#
_cell.length_a   1.000
_cell.length_b   1.000
_cell.length_c   1.000
_cell.angle_alpha   90.00
_cell.angle_beta   90.00
_cell.angle_gamma   90.00
#
_symmetry.space_group_name_H-M   'P 1'
#
loop_
_entity.id
_entity.type
_entity.pdbx_description
1 polymer ?
#
loop_
_entity_poly.entity_id
_entity_poly.type
_entity_poly.pdbx_seq_one_letter_code
_entity_poly.pdbx_strand_id
1 'polypeptide(L)' 'YFKEQAVDVVLLEVGIGGLLDTTNVVTGEIAVITSVGLDHQETLGGTIAEIAQQKAGIFKKGKKAVVGPLSDD' A
#
# COMPACT_ATOMS: atom_id res chain seq x y z
N TYR A 1 -6.90 -20.38 -2.62
CA TYR A 1 -8.20 -19.67 -2.67
C TYR A 1 -8.43 -18.83 -3.93
N PHE A 2 -8.06 -17.54 -4.05
CA PHE A 2 -8.47 -16.71 -5.22
C PHE A 2 -8.08 -17.30 -6.58
N LYS A 3 -6.89 -17.91 -6.66
CA LYS A 3 -6.44 -18.65 -7.84
C LYS A 3 -7.36 -19.85 -8.19
N GLU A 4 -7.83 -20.60 -7.19
CA GLU A 4 -8.75 -21.74 -7.40
C GLU A 4 -10.13 -21.27 -7.85
N GLN A 5 -10.54 -20.06 -7.46
CA GLN A 5 -11.82 -19.46 -7.85
C GLN A 5 -11.79 -18.85 -9.26
N ALA A 6 -10.64 -18.84 -9.93
CA ALA A 6 -10.46 -18.30 -11.28
C ALA A 6 -11.03 -16.88 -11.45
N VAL A 7 -10.85 -16.01 -10.45
CA VAL A 7 -11.34 -14.63 -10.48
C VAL A 7 -10.57 -13.78 -11.50
N ASP A 8 -11.28 -12.86 -12.18
CA ASP A 8 -10.68 -11.96 -13.17
C ASP A 8 -9.75 -10.91 -12.53
N VAL A 9 -10.12 -10.43 -11.34
CA VAL A 9 -9.40 -9.38 -10.61
C VAL A 9 -9.42 -9.69 -9.12
N VAL A 10 -8.30 -9.37 -8.44
CA VAL A 10 -8.21 -9.39 -6.99
C VAL A 10 -7.88 -7.99 -6.51
N LEU A 11 -8.69 -7.48 -5.59
CA LEU A 11 -8.36 -6.29 -4.79
C LEU A 11 -7.76 -6.78 -3.47
N LEU A 12 -6.49 -6.47 -3.24
CA LEU A 12 -5.78 -6.83 -2.00
C LEU A 12 -5.64 -5.58 -1.13
N GLU A 13 -6.31 -5.60 0.02
CA GLU A 13 -6.12 -4.59 1.07
C GLU A 13 -4.85 -4.90 1.85
N VAL A 14 -4.00 -3.88 2.01
CA VAL A 14 -2.79 -3.95 2.83
C VAL A 14 -3.19 -3.95 4.30
N GLY A 15 -2.60 -4.83 5.12
CA GLY A 15 -2.88 -4.87 6.55
C GLY A 15 -2.32 -3.67 7.30
N ILE A 16 -0.99 -3.48 7.29
CA ILE A 16 -0.32 -2.36 7.94
C ILE A 16 0.89 -1.86 7.16
N GLY A 17 0.95 -0.54 6.93
CA GLY A 17 2.03 0.07 6.16
C GLY A 17 1.97 -0.29 4.68
N GLY A 18 2.87 -1.16 4.23
CA GLY A 18 2.95 -1.60 2.83
C GLY A 18 4.25 -2.30 2.48
N LEU A 19 5.39 -1.71 2.84
CA LEU A 19 6.72 -2.24 2.50
C LEU A 19 6.93 -3.66 3.03
N LEU A 20 6.61 -3.88 4.30
CA LEU A 20 6.82 -5.17 5.00
C LEU A 20 5.52 -5.95 5.19
N ASP A 21 4.41 -5.47 4.63
CA ASP A 21 3.14 -6.17 4.72
C ASP A 21 3.18 -7.46 3.89
N THR A 22 2.59 -8.54 4.41
CA THR A 22 2.61 -9.85 3.75
C THR A 22 1.95 -9.82 2.37
N THR A 23 1.00 -8.91 2.13
CA THR A 23 0.37 -8.75 0.80
C THR A 23 1.35 -8.25 -0.26
N ASN A 24 2.46 -7.60 0.13
CA ASN A 24 3.42 -6.98 -0.78
C ASN A 24 4.32 -7.98 -1.53
N VAL A 25 4.16 -9.28 -1.29
CA VAL A 25 4.73 -10.35 -2.12
C VAL A 25 4.08 -10.41 -3.50
N VAL A 26 2.86 -9.86 -3.65
CA VAL A 26 2.13 -9.82 -4.92
C VAL A 26 2.58 -8.62 -5.75
N THR A 27 2.78 -8.84 -7.05
CA THR A 27 3.01 -7.75 -8.01
C THR A 27 1.69 -7.39 -8.68
N GLY A 28 1.00 -6.38 -8.17
CA GLY A 28 -0.23 -5.85 -8.77
C GLY A 28 0.04 -5.02 -10.03
N GLU A 29 -0.95 -4.93 -10.91
CA GLU A 29 -0.92 -4.01 -12.07
C GLU A 29 -1.10 -2.54 -11.65
N ILE A 30 -1.81 -2.32 -10.55
CA ILE A 30 -2.11 -1.02 -9.96
C ILE A 30 -1.89 -1.12 -8.46
N ALA A 31 -1.15 -0.15 -7.91
CA ALA A 31 -1.01 0.06 -6.48
C ALA A 31 -1.72 1.36 -6.08
N VAL A 32 -2.42 1.35 -4.95
CA VAL A 32 -3.24 2.49 -4.51
C VAL A 32 -2.88 2.86 -3.07
N ILE A 33 -2.54 4.13 -2.85
CA ILE A 33 -2.51 4.75 -1.53
C ILE A 33 -3.69 5.70 -1.45
N THR A 34 -4.64 5.44 -0.55
CA THR A 34 -5.86 6.24 -0.44
C THR A 34 -5.64 7.57 0.28
N SER A 35 -4.84 7.55 1.35
CA SER A 35 -4.44 8.71 2.16
C SER A 35 -3.18 8.38 2.96
N VAL A 36 -2.54 9.41 3.52
CA VAL A 36 -1.44 9.27 4.48
C VAL A 36 -1.76 10.17 5.67
N GLY A 37 -1.68 9.63 6.88
CA GLY A 37 -1.91 10.36 8.12
C GLY A 37 -0.99 9.83 9.22
N LEU A 38 -1.13 10.36 10.44
CA LEU A 38 -0.43 9.84 11.62
C LEU A 38 -1.17 8.62 12.17
N ASP A 39 -1.04 7.48 11.49
CA ASP A 39 -1.59 6.18 11.88
C ASP A 39 -0.49 5.17 12.23
N HIS A 40 -0.74 4.32 13.23
CA HIS A 40 0.16 3.22 13.61
C HIS A 40 1.63 3.64 13.84
N GLN A 41 1.84 4.79 14.47
CA GLN A 41 3.17 5.41 14.61
C GLN A 41 4.22 4.53 15.28
N GLU A 42 3.82 3.65 16.21
CA GLU A 42 4.73 2.68 16.85
C GLU A 42 5.36 1.70 15.85
N THR A 43 4.68 1.43 14.73
CA THR A 43 5.13 0.50 13.69
C THR A 43 5.67 1.21 12.45
N LEU A 44 5.07 2.35 12.08
CA LEU A 44 5.29 2.98 10.78
C LEU A 44 6.20 4.23 10.82
N GLY A 45 6.48 4.76 12.01
CA GLY A 45 7.28 5.97 12.20
C GLY A 45 6.51 7.11 12.85
N GLY A 46 7.25 8.11 13.32
CA GLY A 46 6.70 9.26 14.04
C GLY A 46 6.19 10.38 13.12
N THR A 47 6.51 10.33 11.84
CA THR A 47 6.24 11.40 10.87
C THR A 47 5.43 10.93 9.67
N ILE A 48 4.70 11.85 9.03
CA ILE A 48 3.99 11.59 7.76
C ILE A 48 4.93 11.04 6.69
N ALA A 49 6.17 11.54 6.62
CA ALA A 49 7.17 11.09 5.65
C ALA A 49 7.58 9.62 5.87
N GLU A 50 7.81 9.20 7.12
CA GLU A 50 8.14 7.80 7.44
C GLU A 50 6.98 6.87 7.10
N ILE A 51 5.75 7.28 7.45
CA ILE A 51 4.53 6.53 7.15
C ILE A 51 4.31 6.43 5.64
N ALA A 52 4.49 7.53 4.91
CA ALA A 52 4.40 7.55 3.45
C ALA A 52 5.43 6.61 2.82
N GLN A 53 6.65 6.56 3.34
CA GLN A 53 7.71 5.67 2.86
C GLN A 53 7.33 4.20 3.09
N GLN A 54 6.74 3.85 4.23
CA GLN A 54 6.22 2.51 4.49
C GLN A 54 5.10 2.14 3.51
N LYS A 55 4.10 3.02 3.33
CA LYS A 55 2.98 2.77 2.42
C LYS A 55 3.44 2.69 0.96
N ALA A 56 4.37 3.53 0.52
CA ALA A 56 4.94 3.53 -0.83
C ALA A 56 5.69 2.24 -1.19
N GLY A 57 5.99 1.37 -0.22
CA GLY A 57 6.61 0.07 -0.45
C GLY A 57 5.78 -0.90 -1.31
N ILE A 58 4.49 -0.63 -1.53
CA ILE A 58 3.65 -1.40 -2.47
C ILE A 58 3.86 -1.02 -3.94
N PHE A 59 4.53 0.10 -4.22
CA PHE A 59 4.81 0.53 -5.60
C PHE A 59 5.83 -0.39 -6.26
N LYS A 60 5.55 -0.76 -7.52
CA LYS A 60 6.42 -1.63 -8.32
C LYS A 60 6.85 -0.90 -9.59
N LYS A 61 8.12 -1.08 -9.97
CA LYS A 61 8.69 -0.44 -11.16
C LYS A 61 7.89 -0.80 -12.42
N GLY A 62 7.50 0.22 -13.19
CA GLY A 62 6.74 0.04 -14.43
C GLY A 62 5.26 -0.30 -14.23
N LYS A 63 4.76 -0.32 -12.99
CA LYS A 63 3.34 -0.48 -12.68
C LYS A 63 2.70 0.86 -12.35
N LYS A 64 1.36 0.93 -12.46
CA LYS A 64 0.61 2.15 -12.19
C LYS A 64 0.53 2.37 -10.67
N ALA A 65 0.73 3.61 -10.25
CA ALA A 65 0.51 4.04 -8.88
C ALA A 65 -0.59 5.11 -8.89
N VAL A 66 -1.56 4.96 -7.99
CA VAL A 66 -2.62 5.94 -7.74
C VAL A 66 -2.47 6.41 -6.31
N VAL A 67 -2.43 7.73 -6.11
CA VAL A 67 -2.38 8.35 -4.79
C VAL A 67 -3.60 9.25 -4.67
N GLY A 68 -4.39 9.04 -3.62
CA GLY A 68 -5.50 9.91 -3.27
C GLY A 68 -5.00 11.28 -2.77
N PRO A 69 -5.92 12.18 -2.41
CA PRO A 69 -5.55 13.48 -1.86
C PRO A 69 -4.66 13.32 -0.62
N LEU A 70 -3.49 13.96 -0.66
CA LEU A 70 -2.60 14.07 0.50
C LEU A 70 -2.94 15.38 1.23
N SER A 71 -2.97 15.34 2.56
CA SER A 71 -3.08 16.54 3.38
C SER A 71 -1.78 17.35 3.31
N ASP A 72 -1.89 18.68 3.37
CA ASP A 72 -0.76 19.61 3.31
C ASP A 72 -0.01 19.79 4.65
N ASP A 73 -0.36 18.99 5.68
CA ASP A 73 0.12 19.14 7.07
C ASP A 73 1.46 18.43 7.35
#